data_AF-A0A0F9PVC3-F1
#
_entry.id   AF-A0A0F9PVC3-F1
#
_cell.length_a   1.000
_cell.length_b   1.000
_cell.length_c   1.000
_cell.angle_alpha   90.00
_cell.angle_beta   90.00
_cell.angle_gamma   90.00
#
_symmetry.space_group_name_H-M   'P 1'
#
loop_
_entity.id
_entity.type
_entity.pdbx_description
1 polymer ?
#
loop_
_entity_poly.entity_id
_entity_poly.type
_entity_poly.pdbx_seq_one_letter_code
_entity_poly.pdbx_strand_id
1 'polypeptide(L)'
;MGKYLILWEIDASRLPISRKERAAGWKALLGFIKKDIESGLTLDWGAFVGELKGYSIIEGDELAINISLQQYSPFVSFKLRAITSVEQAERLVEAMGK
;
A
#
# COMPACT_ATOMS: atom_id res chain seq x y z
N MET A 1 -1.34 11.24 12.02
CA MET A 1 -0.36 11.07 10.92
C MET A 1 -1.10 11.17 9.60
N GLY A 2 -0.43 11.16 8.45
CA GLY A 2 -1.13 11.15 7.16
C GLY A 2 -1.70 9.76 6.90
N LYS A 3 -2.94 9.68 6.43
CA LYS A 3 -3.56 8.42 5.99
C LYS A 3 -3.58 8.40 4.46
N TYR A 4 -3.21 7.28 3.87
CA TYR A 4 -3.05 7.16 2.42
C TYR A 4 -3.69 5.87 1.90
N LEU A 5 -4.35 5.98 0.75
CA LEU A 5 -4.69 4.86 -0.10
C LEU A 5 -3.53 4.63 -1.06
N ILE A 6 -3.02 3.42 -1.10
CA ILE A 6 -2.01 2.98 -2.05
C ILE A 6 -2.65 1.95 -2.96
N LEU A 7 -2.72 2.23 -4.26
CA LEU A 7 -3.02 1.20 -5.26
C LEU A 7 -1.69 0.62 -5.75
N TRP A 8 -1.50 -0.67 -5.56
CA TRP A 8 -0.30 -1.38 -5.95
C TRP A 8 -0.57 -2.29 -7.15
N GLU A 9 0.43 -2.45 -8.02
CA GLU A 9 0.35 -3.32 -9.19
C GLU A 9 1.71 -3.98 -9.46
N ILE A 10 1.71 -5.31 -9.52
CA ILE A 10 2.90 -6.10 -9.85
C ILE A 10 3.16 -6.03 -11.35
N ASP A 11 4.42 -5.81 -11.72
CA ASP A 11 4.88 -5.87 -13.10
C ASP A 11 4.82 -7.31 -13.63
N ALA A 12 3.78 -7.59 -14.42
CA ALA A 12 3.55 -8.90 -15.02
C ALA A 12 4.70 -9.36 -15.93
N SER A 13 5.48 -8.44 -16.52
CA SER A 13 6.62 -8.78 -17.38
C SER A 13 7.78 -9.43 -16.60
N ARG A 14 7.80 -9.26 -15.28
CA ARG A 14 8.82 -9.78 -14.37
C ARG A 14 8.38 -11.05 -13.64
N LEU A 15 7.18 -11.56 -13.91
CA LEU A 15 6.67 -12.75 -13.24
C LEU A 15 7.36 -14.01 -13.78
N PRO A 16 7.91 -14.86 -12.89
CA PRO A 16 8.43 -16.15 -13.30
C PRO A 16 7.35 -17.00 -13.99
N ILE A 17 7.72 -17.76 -15.01
CA ILE A 17 6.80 -18.73 -15.65
C ILE A 17 6.56 -19.93 -14.72
N SER A 18 7.58 -20.31 -13.94
CA SER A 18 7.52 -21.39 -12.97
C SER A 18 6.57 -21.05 -11.83
N ARG A 19 5.57 -21.91 -11.61
CA ARG A 19 4.61 -21.78 -10.50
C ARG A 19 5.32 -21.77 -9.14
N LYS A 20 6.38 -22.58 -9.00
CA LYS A 20 7.15 -22.68 -7.76
C LYS A 20 7.89 -21.39 -7.44
N GLU A 21 8.51 -20.77 -8.45
CA GLU A 21 9.21 -19.49 -8.30
C GLU A 21 8.23 -18.34 -8.02
N ARG A 22 7.08 -18.31 -8.72
CA ARG A 22 6.01 -17.34 -8.40
C ARG A 22 5.54 -17.46 -6.96
N ALA A 23 5.30 -18.68 -6.48
CA ALA A 23 4.87 -18.90 -5.11
C ALA A 23 5.92 -18.43 -4.09
N ALA A 24 7.22 -18.64 -4.37
CA ALA A 24 8.30 -18.17 -3.52
C ALA A 24 8.38 -16.64 -3.47
N GLY A 25 8.28 -15.97 -4.62
CA GLY A 25 8.25 -14.50 -4.69
C GLY A 25 7.05 -13.91 -3.94
N TRP A 26 5.85 -14.45 -4.17
CA TRP A 26 4.65 -14.06 -3.44
C TRP A 26 4.78 -14.25 -1.93
N LYS A 27 5.35 -15.38 -1.49
CA LYS A 27 5.59 -15.63 -0.06
C LYS A 27 6.53 -14.59 0.56
N ALA A 28 7.57 -14.16 -0.17
CA ALA A 28 8.45 -13.10 0.28
C ALA A 28 7.72 -11.75 0.40
N LEU A 29 6.95 -11.37 -0.62
CA LEU A 29 6.15 -10.13 -0.62
C LEU A 29 5.14 -10.08 0.52
N LEU A 30 4.41 -11.18 0.73
CA LEU A 30 3.47 -11.31 1.86
C LEU A 30 4.17 -11.24 3.22
N GLY A 31 5.44 -11.65 3.30
CA GLY A 31 6.27 -11.49 4.50
C GLY A 31 6.50 -10.02 4.86
N PHE A 32 6.77 -9.16 3.88
CA PHE A 32 6.90 -7.72 4.09
C PHE A 32 5.58 -7.08 4.50
N ILE A 33 4.49 -7.41 3.78
CA ILE A 33 3.14 -6.90 4.08
C ILE A 33 2.73 -7.24 5.52
N LYS A 34 2.96 -8.48 5.97
CA LYS A 34 2.63 -8.89 7.34
C LYS A 34 3.41 -8.10 8.39
N LYS A 35 4.70 -7.86 8.17
CA LYS A 35 5.51 -7.04 9.08
C LYS A 35 4.98 -5.61 9.15
N ASP A 36 4.61 -5.02 8.01
CA ASP A 36 4.09 -3.66 7.97
C ASP A 36 2.72 -3.56 8.66
N ILE A 37 1.88 -4.60 8.58
CA ILE A 37 0.63 -4.70 9.34
C ILE A 37 0.92 -4.83 10.85
N GLU A 38 1.82 -5.73 11.25
CA GLU A 38 2.20 -5.94 12.65
C GLU A 38 2.80 -4.67 13.29
N SER A 39 3.51 -3.86 12.51
CA SER A 39 4.07 -2.58 12.96
C SER A 39 3.04 -1.46 13.12
N GLY A 40 1.83 -1.65 12.60
CA GLY A 40 0.77 -0.63 12.54
C GLY A 40 0.92 0.39 11.41
N LEU A 41 1.96 0.27 10.57
CA LEU A 41 2.12 1.11 9.38
C LEU A 41 0.99 0.86 8.37
N THR A 42 0.71 -0.41 8.06
CA THR A 42 -0.39 -0.82 7.18
C THR A 42 -1.62 -1.14 8.01
N LEU A 43 -2.68 -0.34 7.84
CA LEU A 43 -3.96 -0.53 8.52
C LEU A 43 -4.82 -1.60 7.84
N ASP A 44 -4.74 -1.68 6.51
CA ASP A 44 -5.47 -2.67 5.72
C ASP A 44 -4.71 -2.98 4.43
N TRP A 45 -4.87 -4.20 3.91
CA TRP A 45 -4.26 -4.66 2.66
C TRP A 45 -5.19 -5.65 1.97
N GLY A 46 -5.36 -5.48 0.66
CA GLY A 46 -6.15 -6.40 -0.15
C GLY A 46 -5.64 -6.53 -1.57
N ALA A 47 -5.78 -7.73 -2.12
CA ALA A 47 -5.59 -8.00 -3.55
C ALA A 47 -6.94 -8.08 -4.24
N PHE A 48 -7.03 -7.53 -5.45
CA PHE A 48 -8.22 -7.70 -6.28
C PHE A 48 -8.23 -9.11 -6.86
N VAL A 49 -9.40 -9.77 -6.78
CA VAL A 49 -9.54 -11.19 -7.10
C VAL A 49 -9.20 -11.44 -8.57
N GLY A 50 -8.25 -12.34 -8.81
CA GLY A 50 -7.83 -12.72 -10.17
C GLY A 50 -6.87 -11.73 -10.83
N GLU A 51 -6.42 -10.69 -10.11
CA GLU A 51 -5.57 -9.64 -10.65
C GLU A 51 -4.18 -9.61 -9.97
N LEU A 52 -3.26 -8.88 -10.59
CA LEU A 52 -1.91 -8.63 -10.07
C LEU A 52 -1.81 -7.25 -9.38
N LYS A 53 -2.94 -6.75 -8.89
CA LYS A 53 -3.05 -5.44 -8.28
C LYS A 53 -4.03 -5.46 -7.11
N GLY A 54 -4.01 -4.39 -6.33
CA GLY A 54 -4.85 -4.27 -5.15
C GLY A 54 -4.68 -2.92 -4.47
N TYR A 55 -4.97 -2.90 -3.18
CA TYR A 55 -4.87 -1.70 -2.37
C TYR A 55 -4.18 -1.97 -1.02
N SER A 56 -3.70 -0.88 -0.42
CA SER A 56 -3.32 -0.80 0.98
C SER A 56 -3.85 0.51 1.56
N ILE A 57 -4.30 0.47 2.81
CA ILE A 57 -4.50 1.67 3.63
C ILE A 57 -3.31 1.76 4.57
N ILE A 58 -2.56 2.84 4.48
CA ILE A 58 -1.35 3.09 5.28
C ILE A 58 -1.51 4.37 6.09
N GLU A 59 -0.97 4.39 7.30
CA GLU A 59 -0.91 5.59 8.13
C GLU A 59 0.53 5.83 8.62
N GLY A 60 1.09 6.99 8.28
CA GLY A 60 2.51 7.23 8.43
C GLY A 60 2.93 8.65 8.11
N ASP A 61 4.20 8.96 8.37
CA ASP A 61 4.88 10.07 7.70
C ASP A 61 5.33 9.66 6.28
N GLU A 62 5.42 10.62 5.37
CA GLU A 62 5.70 10.36 3.96
C GLU A 62 7.06 9.70 3.73
N LEU A 63 8.05 9.97 4.58
CA LEU A 63 9.38 9.39 4.46
C LEU A 63 9.36 7.90 4.85
N ALA A 64 8.77 7.55 5.98
CA ALA A 64 8.61 6.16 6.42
C ALA A 64 7.82 5.34 5.40
N ILE A 65 6.73 5.92 4.85
CA ILE A 65 5.96 5.27 3.78
C ILE A 65 6.85 5.02 2.56
N ASN A 66 7.57 6.04 2.09
CA ASN A 66 8.45 5.86 0.92
C ASN A 66 9.55 4.82 1.16
N ILE A 67 10.13 4.78 2.35
CA ILE A 67 11.14 3.77 2.73
C ILE A 67 10.54 2.36 2.69
N SER A 68 9.36 2.15 3.28
CA SER A 68 8.66 0.85 3.22
C SER A 68 8.39 0.45 1.77
N LEU A 69 7.91 1.36 0.92
CA LEU A 69 7.58 1.04 -0.47
C LEU A 69 8.79 0.60 -1.31
N GLN A 70 10.01 1.03 -0.98
CA GLN A 70 11.21 0.62 -1.71
C GLN A 70 11.48 -0.89 -1.63
N GLN A 71 11.02 -1.58 -0.58
CA GLN A 71 11.22 -3.03 -0.43
C GLN A 71 10.53 -3.86 -1.52
N TYR A 72 9.56 -3.26 -2.23
CA TYR A 72 8.82 -3.88 -3.33
C TYR A 72 9.37 -3.53 -4.72
N SER A 73 10.30 -2.58 -4.82
CA SER A 73 10.96 -2.21 -6.07
C SER A 73 11.94 -3.32 -6.49
N PRO A 74 12.08 -3.64 -7.79
CA PRO A 74 11.40 -3.05 -8.95
C PRO A 74 10.14 -3.82 -9.39
N PHE A 75 9.57 -4.68 -8.54
CA PHE A 75 8.52 -5.62 -8.91
C PHE A 75 7.11 -5.03 -8.82
N VAL A 76 6.93 -3.97 -8.03
CA VAL A 76 5.62 -3.37 -7.76
C VAL A 76 5.68 -1.87 -8.06
N SER A 77 4.65 -1.39 -8.74
CA SER A 77 4.40 0.04 -8.95
C SER A 77 3.26 0.52 -8.04
N PHE A 78 3.28 1.80 -7.68
CA PHE A 78 2.37 2.36 -6.69
C PHE A 78 1.72 3.66 -7.19
N LYS A 79 0.44 3.84 -6.87
CA LYS A 79 -0.27 5.12 -6.94
C LYS A 79 -0.77 5.48 -5.56
N LEU A 80 -0.22 6.55 -4.98
CA LEU A 80 -0.60 7.03 -3.65
C LEU A 80 -1.63 8.14 -3.75
N ARG A 81 -2.60 8.11 -2.84
CA ARG A 81 -3.64 9.14 -2.65
C ARG A 81 -3.74 9.46 -1.16
N ALA A 82 -3.53 10.71 -0.78
CA ALA A 82 -3.83 11.14 0.57
C ALA A 82 -5.35 11.03 0.84
N ILE A 83 -5.71 10.58 2.04
CA ILE A 83 -7.08 10.43 2.50
C ILE A 83 -7.36 11.49 3.56
N THR A 84 -8.43 12.25 3.35
CA THR A 84 -9.00 13.13 4.37
C THR A 84 -9.94 12.32 5.28
N SER A 85 -9.69 12.32 6.58
CA SER A 85 -10.61 11.71 7.56
C SER A 85 -11.88 12.56 7.75
N VAL A 86 -12.91 12.00 8.39
CA VAL A 86 -14.14 12.74 8.70
C VAL A 86 -13.82 13.96 9.58
N GLU A 87 -12.97 13.80 10.60
CA GLU A 87 -12.58 14.88 11.51
C GLU A 87 -11.81 15.99 10.78
N GLN A 88 -10.99 15.64 9.78
CA GLN A 88 -10.31 16.63 8.94
C GLN A 88 -11.29 17.35 8.00
N ALA A 89 -12.30 16.65 7.48
CA ALA A 89 -13.35 17.23 6.66
C ALA A 89 -14.26 18.18 7.47
N GLU A 90 -14.59 17.84 8.72
CA GLU A 90 -15.34 18.70 9.64
C GLU A 90 -14.61 20.02 9.89
N ARG A 91 -13.30 19.96 10.18
CA ARG A 91 -12.47 21.16 10.34
C ARG A 91 -12.42 22.03 9.08
N LEU A 92 -12.40 21.42 7.90
CA LEU A 92 -12.47 22.14 6.63
C LEU A 92 -13.80 22.90 6.52
N VAL A 93 -14.91 22.24 6.80
CA VAL A 93 -16.26 22.85 6.76
C VAL A 93 -16.34 24.02 7.75
N GLU A 94 -15.85 23.86 8.98
CA GLU A 94 -15.79 24.94 9.98
C GLU A 94 -14.93 26.12 9.52
N ALA A 95 -13.82 25.86 8.83
CA ALA A 95 -12.93 26.89 8.30
C ALA A 95 -13.56 27.67 7.13
N MET A 96 -14.42 27.04 6.32
CA MET A 96 -15.15 27.70 5.23
C MET A 96 -16.26 28.63 5.71
N GLY A 97 -16.80 28.39 6.92
CA GLY A 97 -17.87 29.20 7.51
C GLY A 97 -17.38 30.49 8.19
N LYS A 98 -16.07 30.79 8.12
CA LYS A 98 -15.44 32.01 8.63
C LYS A 98 -15.13 32.96 7.49
#